data_AF-A0A7J0CXL4-F1
#
_entry.id   AF-A0A7J0CXL4-F1
#
_cell.length_a   1.000
_cell.length_b   1.000
_cell.length_c   1.000
_cell.angle_alpha   90.00
_cell.angle_beta   90.00
_cell.angle_gamma   90.00
#
_symmetry.space_group_name_H-M   'P 1'
#
loop_
_entity.id
_entity.type
_entity.pdbx_description
1 polymer ?
#
loop_
_entity_poly.entity_id
_entity_poly.type
_entity_poly.pdbx_seq_one_letter_code
_entity_poly.pdbx_strand_id
1 'polypeptide(L)' 'MLVLVARGTTNREIAAELFISEATVKTHLTHIFAKLGAKDRAAAVAVGYDRGILG' A
#
# COMPACT_ATOMS: atom_id res chain seq x y z
N MET A 1 2.07 -5.99 -1.08
CA MET A 1 1.13 -4.89 -1.40
C MET A 1 1.74 -3.50 -1.17
N LEU A 2 2.29 -3.19 0.01
CA LEU A 2 2.96 -1.90 0.26
C LEU A 2 4.12 -1.62 -0.73
N VAL A 3 4.86 -2.64 -1.15
CA VAL A 3 5.91 -2.52 -2.19
C VAL A 3 5.36 -2.02 -3.53
N LEU A 4 4.18 -2.49 -3.94
CA LEU A 4 3.53 -2.03 -5.18
C LEU A 4 3.13 -0.56 -5.05
N VAL A 5 2.59 -0.19 -3.89
CA VAL A 5 2.29 1.20 -3.55
C VAL A 5 3.53 2.09 -3.64
N ALA A 6 4.68 1.62 -3.14
CA ALA A 6 5.96 2.32 -3.21
C ALA A 6 6.49 2.47 -4.65
N ARG A 7 6.16 1.52 -5.54
CA ARG A 7 6.47 1.57 -6.99
C ARG A 7 5.56 2.52 -7.79
N GLY A 8 4.62 3.21 -7.14
CA GLY A 8 3.71 4.13 -7.80
C GLY A 8 2.49 3.48 -8.47
N THR A 9 2.26 2.17 -8.29
CA THR A 9 1.13 1.48 -8.94
C THR A 9 -0.23 1.94 -8.40
N THR A 10 -1.18 2.16 -9.28
CA THR A 10 -2.58 2.47 -8.94
C THR A 10 -3.28 1.28 -8.28
N ASN A 11 -4.40 1.52 -7.61
CA ASN A 11 -5.19 0.44 -6.99
C ASN A 11 -5.70 -0.58 -8.03
N ARG A 12 -5.98 -0.12 -9.25
CA ARG A 12 -6.39 -0.94 -10.39
C ARG A 12 -5.26 -1.87 -10.86
N GLU A 13 -4.03 -1.36 -10.94
CA GLU A 13 -2.87 -2.18 -11.30
C GLU A 13 -2.55 -3.20 -10.20
N ILE A 14 -2.64 -2.80 -8.93
CA ILE A 14 -2.49 -3.73 -7.80
C ILE A 14 -3.56 -4.81 -7.82
N ALA A 15 -4.81 -4.45 -8.12
CA ALA A 15 -5.92 -5.38 -8.25
C ALA A 15 -5.66 -6.41 -9.36
N ALA A 16 -5.18 -5.96 -10.51
CA ALA A 16 -4.81 -6.82 -11.63
C ALA A 16 -3.63 -7.75 -11.30
N GLU A 17 -2.57 -7.22 -10.68
CA GLU A 17 -1.36 -7.98 -10.34
C GLU A 17 -1.63 -9.04 -9.27
N LEU A 18 -2.52 -8.74 -8.32
CA LEU A 18 -2.87 -9.64 -7.22
C LEU A 18 -4.14 -10.48 -7.49
N PHE A 19 -4.76 -10.35 -8.67
CA PHE A 19 -6.00 -11.05 -9.06
C PHE A 19 -7.15 -10.88 -8.04
N ILE A 20 -7.32 -9.66 -7.51
CA ILE A 20 -8.37 -9.30 -6.54
C ILE A 20 -9.12 -8.04 -6.98
N SER A 21 -10.26 -7.74 -6.34
CA SER A 21 -11.02 -6.53 -6.66
C SER A 21 -10.33 -5.25 -6.13
N GLU A 22 -10.56 -4.11 -6.78
CA GLU A 22 -10.12 -2.80 -6.28
C GLU A 22 -10.69 -2.47 -4.89
N ALA A 23 -11.88 -2.98 -4.56
CA ALA A 23 -12.48 -2.82 -3.24
C ALA A 23 -11.65 -3.57 -2.17
N THR A 24 -11.25 -4.80 -2.47
CA THR A 24 -10.35 -5.60 -1.63
C THR A 24 -9.01 -4.91 -1.45
N VAL A 25 -8.46 -4.33 -2.53
CA VAL A 25 -7.25 -3.50 -2.47
C VAL A 25 -7.40 -2.34 -1.49
N LYS A 26 -8.48 -1.55 -1.60
CA LYS A 26 -8.74 -0.42 -0.68
C LYS A 26 -8.79 -0.89 0.78
N THR A 27 -9.50 -1.97 1.08
CA THR A 27 -9.59 -2.51 2.44
C THR A 27 -8.21 -2.91 2.98
N HIS A 28 -7.40 -3.63 2.20
CA HIS A 28 -6.04 -3.99 2.63
C HIS A 28 -5.16 -2.76 2.85
N LEU A 29 -5.24 -1.75 1.98
CA LEU A 29 -4.47 -0.51 2.14
C LEU A 29 -4.87 0.25 3.39
N THR A 30 -6.16 0.38 3.70
CA THR A 30 -6.64 1.00 4.95
C THR A 30 -6.06 0.30 6.17
N HIS A 31 -6.06 -1.03 6.19
CA HIS A 31 -5.49 -1.80 7.30
C HIS A 31 -3.97 -1.65 7.41
N ILE A 32 -3.26 -1.63 6.27
CA ILE A 32 -1.82 -1.40 6.24
C ILE A 32 -1.49 0.00 6.77
N PHE A 33 -2.20 1.03 6.31
CA PHE A 33 -2.00 2.40 6.74
C PHE A 33 -2.26 2.57 8.23
N ALA A 34 -3.33 1.98 8.76
CA ALA A 34 -3.61 1.96 10.19
C ALA A 34 -2.48 1.31 11.00
N LYS A 35 -1.96 0.15 10.55
CA LYS A 35 -0.83 -0.53 11.21
C LYS A 35 0.48 0.25 11.15
N LEU A 36 0.67 1.02 10.08
CA LEU A 36 1.83 1.90 9.93
C LEU A 36 1.66 3.23 10.68
N GLY A 37 0.45 3.60 11.09
CA GLY A 37 0.14 4.94 11.58
C GLY A 37 0.21 6.00 10.47
N ALA A 38 0.05 5.59 9.22
CA ALA A 38 0.09 6.45 8.06
C ALA A 38 -1.30 7.01 7.73
N LYS A 39 -1.38 8.31 7.43
CA LYS A 39 -2.64 8.97 7.07
C LYS A 39 -3.01 8.84 5.59
N ASP A 40 -2.01 8.59 4.75
CA ASP A 40 -2.16 8.51 3.30
C ASP A 40 -1.09 7.63 2.68
N ARG A 41 -1.20 7.47 1.36
CA ARG A 41 -0.29 6.67 0.55
C ARG A 41 1.18 7.09 0.70
N ALA A 42 1.45 8.39 0.64
CA ALA A 42 2.81 8.91 0.67
C ALA A 42 3.44 8.71 2.06
N ALA A 43 2.66 8.99 3.12
CA ALA A 43 3.04 8.71 4.49
C ALA A 43 3.34 7.21 4.71
N ALA A 44 2.55 6.31 4.13
CA ALA A 44 2.77 4.87 4.27
C ALA A 44 4.06 4.41 3.60
N VAL A 45 4.40 4.98 2.45
CA VAL A 45 5.68 4.71 1.76
C VAL A 45 6.85 5.26 2.57
N ALA A 46 6.75 6.50 3.08
CA ALA A 46 7.78 7.10 3.91
C ALA A 46 8.03 6.28 5.19
N VAL A 47 6.98 5.91 5.91
CA VAL A 47 7.06 5.03 7.09
C VAL A 47 7.62 3.66 6.73
N GLY A 48 7.28 3.13 5.54
CA GLY A 48 7.81 1.87 5.04
C GLY A 48 9.34 1.90 4.89
N TYR A 49 9.89 2.99 4.34
CA TYR A 49 11.35 3.18 4.24
C TYR A 49 11.99 3.43 5.61
N ASP A 50 11.40 4.30 6.44
CA ASP A 50 11.91 4.64 7.78
C ASP A 50 12.01 3.41 8.70
N ARG A 51 11.04 2.50 8.61
CA ARG A 51 11.00 1.25 9.39
C ARG A 51 11.76 0.08 8.74
N GLY A 52 12.40 0.27 7.58
CA GLY A 52 13.09 -0.79 6.84
C GLY A 52 12.17 -1.89 6.29
N ILE A 53 10.87 -1.63 6.18
CA ILE A 53 9.89 -2.53 5.56
C ILE A 53 10.01 -2.49 4.02
N LEU A 54 10.36 -1.31 3.51
CA LEU A 54 10.70 -1.07 2.11
C LEU A 54 12.21 -0.83 2.03
N GLY A 55 12.88 -1.55 1.14
CA GLY A 55 14.33 -1.53 0.92
C GLY A 55 14.67 -2.26 -0.36
#